data_AF-A0A0E9LSE0-F1
#
_entry.id   AF-A0A0E9LSE0-F1
#
_cell.length_a   1.000
_cell.length_b   1.000
_cell.length_c   1.000
_cell.angle_alpha   90.00
_cell.angle_beta   90.00
_cell.angle_gamma   90.00
#
_symmetry.space_group_name_H-M   'P 1'
#
loop_
_entity.id
_entity.type
_entity.pdbx_description
1 polymer ?
#
loop_
_entity_poly.entity_id
_entity_poly.type
_entity_poly.pdbx_seq_one_letter_code
_entity_poly.pdbx_strand_id
1 'polypeptide(L)'
;MEGQFSVILPAQNHLLFSQLALDRGLFEGSRLLIHPTPHKPVSRILSVWDLKGYRETKEEKMVLEVKGRHHYSAEYLSLTRDFYLKA
;
A
#
# COMPACT_ATOMS: atom_id res chain seq x y z
N MET A 1 -14.10 -10.12 -18.23
CA MET A 1 -13.00 -9.19 -17.91
C MET A 1 -12.75 -9.27 -16.41
N GLU A 2 -11.52 -9.51 -15.99
CA GLU A 2 -11.11 -9.47 -14.58
C GLU A 2 -10.49 -8.10 -14.35
N GLY A 3 -11.24 -7.21 -13.69
CA GLY A 3 -10.81 -5.85 -13.41
C GLY A 3 -10.37 -5.74 -11.97
N GLN A 4 -9.21 -5.11 -11.74
CA GLN A 4 -8.72 -4.79 -10.41
C GLN A 4 -8.83 -3.29 -10.17
N PHE A 5 -9.25 -2.94 -8.96
CA PHE A 5 -9.25 -1.57 -8.47
C PHE A 5 -8.09 -1.39 -7.47
N SER A 6 -7.17 -0.48 -7.77
CA SER A 6 -6.00 -0.21 -6.93
C SER A 6 -6.04 1.22 -6.41
N VAL A 7 -5.81 1.41 -5.11
CA VAL A 7 -5.87 2.73 -4.48
C VAL A 7 -4.79 2.91 -3.41
N ILE A 8 -4.33 4.16 -3.27
CA ILE A 8 -3.40 4.59 -2.21
C ILE A 8 -4.12 5.60 -1.32
N LEU A 9 -4.25 5.29 -0.03
CA LEU A 9 -4.95 6.14 0.93
C LEU A 9 -4.10 6.45 2.17
N PRO A 10 -4.32 7.60 2.84
CA PRO A 10 -3.90 7.77 4.23
C PRO A 10 -4.39 6.62 5.10
N ALA A 11 -3.53 6.10 5.98
CA ALA A 11 -3.86 4.94 6.81
C ALA A 11 -5.17 5.14 7.61
N GLN A 12 -5.40 6.36 8.12
CA GLN A 12 -6.61 6.73 8.87
C GLN A 12 -7.90 6.65 8.05
N ASN A 13 -7.82 6.75 6.72
CA ASN A 13 -8.98 6.70 5.82
C ASN A 13 -9.25 5.29 5.29
N HIS A 14 -8.29 4.36 5.42
CA HIS A 14 -8.39 3.03 4.82
C HIS A 14 -9.54 2.23 5.42
N LEU A 15 -9.72 2.23 6.75
CA LEU A 15 -10.81 1.49 7.39
C LEU A 15 -12.20 1.90 6.87
N LEU A 16 -12.45 3.21 6.77
CA LEU A 16 -13.71 3.73 6.22
C LEU A 16 -13.88 3.34 4.75
N PHE A 17 -12.81 3.44 3.96
CA PHE A 17 -12.82 3.02 2.56
C PHE A 17 -13.14 1.53 2.43
N SER A 18 -12.52 0.66 3.24
CA SER A 18 -12.72 -0.79 3.20
C SER A 18 -14.18 -1.18 3.45
N GLN A 19 -14.86 -0.49 4.38
CA GLN A 19 -16.29 -0.70 4.59
C GLN A 19 -17.11 -0.31 3.35
N LEU A 20 -16.86 0.88 2.79
CA LEU A 20 -17.57 1.37 1.61
C LEU A 20 -17.34 0.51 0.35
N ALA A 21 -16.14 -0.07 0.24
CA ALA A 21 -15.77 -0.98 -0.84
C ALA A 21 -16.49 -2.33 -0.67
N LEU A 22 -16.50 -2.89 0.54
CA LEU A 22 -17.21 -4.13 0.84
C LEU A 22 -18.71 -4.00 0.58
N ASP A 23 -19.32 -2.89 0.98
CA ASP A 23 -20.74 -2.59 0.72
C ASP A 23 -21.07 -2.52 -0.80
N ARG A 24 -20.05 -2.31 -1.64
CA ARG A 24 -20.14 -2.28 -3.11
C ARG A 24 -19.72 -3.58 -3.78
N GLY A 25 -19.45 -4.64 -3.01
CA GLY A 25 -19.01 -5.93 -3.53
C GLY A 25 -17.56 -5.95 -4.01
N LEU A 26 -16.72 -5.04 -3.50
CA LEU A 26 -15.27 -5.06 -3.71
C LEU A 26 -14.59 -5.68 -2.50
N PHE A 27 -13.75 -6.69 -2.75
CA PHE A 27 -13.04 -7.43 -1.73
C PHE A 27 -11.54 -7.16 -1.81
N GLU A 28 -10.92 -6.89 -0.66
CA GLU A 28 -9.49 -6.58 -0.58
C GLU A 28 -8.67 -7.86 -0.75
N GLY A 29 -7.93 -7.98 -1.86
CA GLY A 29 -7.06 -9.12 -2.13
C GLY A 29 -5.66 -8.96 -1.54
N SER A 30 -5.13 -7.75 -1.60
CA SER A 30 -3.82 -7.45 -1.05
C SER A 30 -3.67 -6.00 -0.61
N ARG A 31 -2.77 -5.78 0.34
CA ARG A 31 -2.35 -4.46 0.79
C ARG A 31 -0.88 -4.38 1.16
N LEU A 32 -0.32 -3.19 0.99
CA LEU A 32 1.03 -2.82 1.39
C LEU A 32 0.95 -1.66 2.38
N LEU A 33 1.46 -1.89 3.59
CA LEU A 33 1.52 -0.90 4.67
C LEU A 33 2.82 -0.09 4.57
N ILE A 34 2.70 1.22 4.37
CA ILE A 34 3.85 2.12 4.19
C ILE A 34 4.22 2.83 5.49
N HIS A 35 5.38 2.47 6.03
CA HIS A 35 6.02 3.15 7.14
C HIS A 35 7.00 4.21 6.62
N PRO A 36 6.89 5.49 7.02
CA PRO A 36 7.87 6.51 6.61
C PRO A 36 9.29 6.17 7.06
N THR A 37 9.45 5.71 8.30
CA THR A 37 10.68 5.18 8.89
C THR A 37 10.34 3.96 9.75
N PRO A 38 11.31 3.10 10.15
CA PRO A 38 11.01 1.85 10.86
C PRO A 38 10.19 2.00 12.15
N HIS A 39 10.29 3.16 12.79
CA HIS A 39 9.65 3.43 14.08
C HIS A 39 8.40 4.30 13.97
N LYS A 40 8.10 4.83 12.77
CA LYS A 40 6.91 5.66 12.56
C LYS A 40 5.71 4.78 12.21
N PRO A 41 4.48 5.20 12.58
CA PRO A 41 3.27 4.48 12.23
C PRO A 41 3.06 4.45 10.71
N VAL A 42 2.18 3.54 10.27
CA VAL A 42 1.75 3.46 8.87
C VAL A 42 1.15 4.79 8.45
N SER A 43 1.65 5.35 7.37
CA SER A 43 1.20 6.64 6.82
C SER A 43 0.26 6.47 5.64
N ARG A 44 0.48 5.43 4.83
CA ARG A 44 -0.31 5.11 3.64
C ARG A 44 -0.52 3.61 3.55
N ILE A 45 -1.66 3.24 2.96
CA ILE A 45 -1.97 1.86 2.60
C ILE A 45 -2.25 1.85 1.11
N LEU A 46 -1.48 1.04 0.37
CA LEU A 46 -1.80 0.68 -1.00
C LEU A 46 -2.61 -0.60 -0.92
N SER A 47 -3.72 -0.68 -1.63
CA SER A 47 -4.60 -1.84 -1.59
C SER A 47 -5.15 -2.15 -2.97
N VAL A 48 -5.36 -3.44 -3.25
CA VAL A 48 -5.90 -3.96 -4.49
C VAL A 48 -7.19 -4.71 -4.18
N TRP A 49 -8.22 -4.42 -4.96
CA TRP A 49 -9.59 -4.87 -4.77
C TRP A 49 -10.11 -5.52 -6.04
N ASP A 50 -10.97 -6.54 -5.88
CA ASP A 50 -11.60 -7.27 -6.98
C ASP A 50 -13.07 -7.52 -6.64
N LEU A 51 -13.88 -7.77 -7.68
CA LEU A 51 -15.27 -8.22 -7.54
C LEU A 51 -15.35 -9.68 -7.07
N LYS A 52 -14.29 -10.47 -7.30
CA LYS A 52 -14.16 -11.81 -6.75
C LYS A 52 -13.70 -11.72 -5.29
N GLY A 53 -14.39 -12.46 -4.44
CA GLY A 53 -13.99 -12.61 -3.05
C GLY A 53 -12.63 -13.29 -2.89
N TYR A 54 -11.92 -12.94 -1.83
CA TYR A 54 -10.70 -13.58 -1.39
C TYR A 54 -10.95 -14.34 -0.09
N ARG A 55 -10.20 -15.41 0.15
CA ARG A 55 -10.24 -16.11 1.44
C ARG A 55 -9.62 -15.25 2.54
N GLU A 56 -8.50 -14.60 2.22
CA GLU A 56 -7.72 -13.76 3.12
C GLU A 56 -7.07 -12.62 2.32
N THR A 57 -6.93 -11.46 2.95
CA THR A 57 -6.18 -10.32 2.39
C THR A 57 -4.69 -10.51 2.65
N LYS A 58 -3.89 -10.53 1.58
CA LYS A 58 -2.42 -10.57 1.70
C LYS A 58 -1.90 -9.22 2.20
N GLU A 59 -1.14 -9.21 3.29
CA GLU A 59 -0.54 -7.99 3.84
C GLU A 59 0.98 -8.00 3.73
N GLU A 60 1.55 -6.90 3.27
CA GLU A 60 3.00 -6.68 3.20
C GLU A 60 3.44 -5.37 3.89
N LYS A 61 4.68 -5.43 4.37
CA LYS A 61 5.54 -4.38 4.96
C LYS A 61 6.30 -3.54 3.95
N MET A 62 6.33 -2.20 3.99
CA MET A 62 7.45 -1.45 3.39
C MET A 62 7.82 -0.23 4.22
N VAL A 63 9.12 -0.06 4.45
CA VAL A 63 9.70 1.16 5.04
C VAL A 63 10.26 2.03 3.92
N LEU A 64 9.95 3.33 3.91
CA LEU A 64 10.46 4.26 2.89
C LEU A 64 11.90 4.70 3.19
N GLU A 65 12.19 5.20 4.38
CA GLU A 65 13.52 5.71 4.77
C GLU A 65 14.10 4.93 5.95
N VAL A 66 15.37 4.52 5.88
CA VAL A 66 16.02 3.68 6.91
C VAL A 66 17.08 4.41 7.75
N LYS A 67 17.63 5.53 7.27
CA LYS A 67 18.76 6.24 7.92
C LYS A 67 18.56 7.77 7.96
N GLY A 68 17.31 8.21 8.11
CA GLY A 68 16.94 9.62 8.10
C GLY A 68 16.66 10.17 6.70
N ARG A 69 16.47 11.50 6.62
CA ARG A 69 15.93 12.20 5.45
C ARG A 69 16.68 11.82 4.16
N HIS A 70 15.93 11.37 3.14
CA HIS A 70 16.42 10.97 1.82
C HIS A 70 17.28 9.69 1.76
N HIS A 71 17.45 8.96 2.86
CA HIS A 71 18.06 7.63 2.84
C HIS A 71 17.00 6.56 2.65
N TYR A 72 16.57 6.40 1.39
CA TYR A 72 15.55 5.44 1.02
C TYR A 72 15.98 3.98 1.22
N SER A 73 15.00 3.12 1.54
CA SER A 73 15.22 1.69 1.66
C SER A 73 15.50 1.05 0.30
N ALA A 74 16.20 -0.09 0.31
CA ALA A 74 16.47 -0.86 -0.89
C ALA A 74 15.16 -1.33 -1.57
N GLU A 75 14.15 -1.70 -0.78
CA GLU A 75 12.83 -2.08 -1.28
C GLU A 75 12.15 -0.94 -2.04
N TYR A 76 12.15 0.28 -1.47
CA TYR A 76 11.55 1.45 -2.10
C TYR A 76 12.30 1.85 -3.39
N LEU A 77 13.63 1.83 -3.37
CA LEU A 77 14.46 2.09 -4.55
C LEU A 77 14.23 1.04 -5.64
N SER A 78 14.12 -0.24 -5.28
CA SER A 78 13.82 -1.32 -6.21
C SER A 78 12.44 -1.16 -6.86
N LEU A 79 11.43 -0.71 -6.10
CA LEU A 79 10.09 -0.46 -6.61
C LEU A 79 10.04 0.72 -7.59
N THR A 80 10.76 1.80 -7.26
CA THR A 80 10.70 3.09 -7.97
C THR A 80 11.71 3.21 -9.12
N ARG A 81 12.69 2.30 -9.19
CA ARG A 81 13.72 2.19 -10.24
C ARG A 81 14.19 3.56 -10.74
N ASP A 82 13.91 3.88 -12.00
CA ASP A 82 14.46 5.03 -12.73
C ASP A 82 13.92 6.38 -12.26
N PHE A 83 12.86 6.42 -11.46
CA PHE A 83 12.32 7.69 -10.95
C PHE A 83 13.31 8.40 -10.00
N TYR A 84 14.14 7.65 -9.27
CA TYR A 84 15.15 8.20 -8.36
C TYR A 84 16.60 8.03 -8.86
N LEU A 85 16.83 7.47 -10.05
CA LEU A 85 18.19 7.24 -10.60
C LEU A 85 18.80 8.46 -11.31
N LYS A 86 18.17 9.64 -11.25
CA LYS A 86 18.76 10.88 -11.79
C LYS A 86 18.52 12.08 -10.85
N ALA A 87 19.50 12.33 -9.99
CA ALA A 87 19.83 13.65 -9.47
C ALA A 87 21.35 13.78 -9.45
#